data_AF-A0A0G0PAF9-F1
#
_entry.id   AF-A0A0G0PAF9-F1
#
_cell.length_a   1.000
_cell.length_b   1.000
_cell.length_c   1.000
_cell.angle_alpha   90.00
_cell.angle_beta   90.00
_cell.angle_gamma   90.00
#
_symmetry.space_group_name_H-M   'P 1'
#
loop_
_entity.id
_entity.type
_entity.pdbx_description
1 polymer ?
#
loop_
_entity_poly.entity_id
_entity_poly.type
_entity_poly.pdbx_seq_one_letter_code
_entity_poly.pdbx_strand_id
1 'polypeptide(L)'
;MSYKILYTKSAYKDIKKLDSVTKKRIKKGIEKYISAPVINARKLTNPRIGSYRWRVGNYRIVFDIDDRTIVVLRIRHRKESYR
;
A
#
# COMPACT_ATOMS: atom_id res chain seq x y z
N MET A 1 -7.33 12.25 -13.06
CA MET A 1 -5.88 12.14 -13.34
C MET A 1 -5.43 10.72 -13.01
N SER A 2 -4.60 10.10 -13.84
CA SER A 2 -4.18 8.70 -13.65
C SER A 2 -2.81 8.64 -12.98
N TYR A 3 -2.72 8.01 -11.82
CA TYR A 3 -1.44 7.70 -11.17
C TYR A 3 -0.91 6.36 -11.68
N LYS A 4 0.40 6.25 -11.85
CA LYS A 4 1.07 4.97 -12.09
C LYS A 4 1.34 4.28 -10.75
N ILE A 5 1.31 2.94 -10.73
CA ILE A 5 1.68 2.17 -9.54
C ILE A 5 2.97 1.40 -9.83
N LEU A 6 3.95 1.54 -8.96
CA LEU A 6 5.16 0.72 -8.94
C LEU A 6 5.21 -0.09 -7.64
N TYR A 7 5.63 -1.33 -7.73
CA TYR A 7 5.84 -2.20 -6.57
C TYR A 7 7.33 -2.43 -6.38
N THR A 8 7.84 -2.11 -5.19
CA THR A 8 9.21 -2.49 -4.83
C THR A 8 9.36 -4.01 -4.73
N LYS A 9 10.61 -4.49 -4.77
CA LYS A 9 10.92 -5.91 -4.52
C LYS A 9 10.36 -6.40 -3.19
N SER A 10 10.35 -5.55 -2.15
CA SER A 10 9.80 -5.86 -0.83
C SER A 10 8.28 -6.01 -0.87
N ALA A 11 7.57 -5.07 -1.50
CA ALA A 11 6.13 -5.17 -1.69
C ALA A 11 5.73 -6.39 -2.52
N TYR A 12 6.49 -6.71 -3.58
CA TYR A 12 6.27 -7.91 -4.38
C TYR A 12 6.41 -9.19 -3.54
N LYS A 13 7.46 -9.29 -2.71
CA LYS A 13 7.65 -10.42 -1.79
C LYS A 13 6.52 -10.52 -0.77
N ASP A 14 6.06 -9.39 -0.22
CA ASP A 14 4.90 -9.36 0.68
C ASP A 14 3.64 -9.89 -0.03
N ILE A 15 3.35 -9.42 -1.25
CA ILE A 15 2.21 -9.87 -2.07
C ILE A 15 2.30 -11.37 -2.35
N LYS A 16 3.48 -11.88 -2.71
CA LYS A 16 3.67 -13.31 -3.06
C LYS A 16 3.20 -14.24 -1.94
N LYS A 17 3.39 -13.84 -0.67
CA LYS A 17 2.99 -14.59 0.53
C LYS A 17 1.49 -14.58 0.82
N LEU A 18 0.72 -13.71 0.17
CA LEU A 18 -0.72 -13.60 0.39
C LEU A 18 -1.47 -14.69 -0.39
N ASP A 19 -2.59 -15.15 0.19
CA ASP A 19 -3.54 -16.02 -0.49
C ASP A 19 -4.26 -15.28 -1.64
N SER A 20 -4.92 -16.03 -2.52
CA SER A 20 -5.56 -15.49 -3.73
C SER A 20 -6.71 -14.52 -3.41
N VAL A 21 -7.47 -14.76 -2.34
CA VAL A 21 -8.59 -13.91 -1.90
C VAL A 21 -8.05 -12.58 -1.39
N THR A 22 -7.01 -12.63 -0.55
CA THR A 22 -6.35 -11.43 -0.05
C THR A 22 -5.72 -10.62 -1.19
N LYS A 23 -5.05 -11.25 -2.15
CA LYS A 23 -4.49 -10.57 -3.33
C LYS A 23 -5.57 -9.80 -4.10
N LYS A 24 -6.71 -10.44 -4.39
CA LYS A 24 -7.85 -9.80 -5.06
C LYS A 24 -8.39 -8.61 -4.26
N ARG A 25 -8.51 -8.75 -2.93
CA ARG A 25 -8.97 -7.66 -2.06
C ARG A 25 -7.99 -6.48 -2.04
N ILE A 26 -6.69 -6.73 -1.93
CA ILE A 26 -5.64 -5.71 -1.99
C ILE A 26 -5.73 -4.94 -3.31
N LYS A 27 -5.80 -5.66 -4.44
CA LYS A 27 -5.91 -5.05 -5.78
C LYS A 27 -7.11 -4.11 -5.87
N LYS A 28 -8.30 -4.58 -5.52
CA LYS A 28 -9.53 -3.75 -5.51
C LYS A 28 -9.40 -2.53 -4.59
N GLY A 29 -8.75 -2.70 -3.43
CA GLY A 29 -8.50 -1.59 -2.50
C GLY A 29 -7.60 -0.51 -3.10
N ILE A 30 -6.50 -0.91 -3.74
CA ILE A 30 -5.58 0.02 -4.43
C ILE A 30 -6.30 0.76 -5.57
N GLU A 31 -7.05 0.04 -6.40
CA GLU A 31 -7.85 0.61 -7.50
C GLU A 31 -8.88 1.63 -7.00
N LYS A 32 -9.46 1.41 -5.82
CA LYS A 32 -10.37 2.39 -5.21
C LYS A 32 -9.64 3.64 -4.73
N TYR A 33 -8.47 3.48 -4.12
CA TYR A 33 -7.79 4.59 -3.45
C TYR A 33 -6.97 5.47 -4.38
N ILE A 34 -6.54 4.96 -5.52
CA ILE A 34 -5.69 5.68 -6.47
C ILE A 34 -6.34 6.92 -7.09
N SER A 35 -7.67 7.02 -7.08
CA SER A 35 -8.39 8.20 -7.58
C SER A 35 -8.12 9.45 -6.74
N ALA A 36 -7.88 9.27 -5.44
CA ALA A 36 -7.56 10.33 -4.49
C ALA A 36 -6.59 9.79 -3.42
N PRO A 37 -5.30 9.57 -3.77
CA PRO A 37 -4.41 8.72 -3.00
C PRO A 37 -4.09 9.28 -1.60
N VAL A 38 -3.91 10.60 -1.51
CA VAL A 38 -3.61 11.30 -0.24
C VAL A 38 -4.84 11.35 0.66
N ILE A 39 -6.02 11.67 0.11
CA ILE A 39 -7.28 11.76 0.85
C ILE A 39 -7.66 10.40 1.46
N ASN A 40 -7.45 9.33 0.70
CA ASN A 40 -7.72 7.96 1.15
C ASN A 40 -6.63 7.39 2.07
N ALA A 41 -5.53 8.12 2.29
CA ALA A 41 -4.40 7.68 3.09
C ALA A 41 -4.31 8.40 4.43
N ARG A 42 -3.54 7.80 5.34
CA ARG A 42 -3.01 8.51 6.50
C ARG A 42 -1.52 8.72 6.33
N LYS A 43 -1.04 9.93 6.60
CA LYS A 43 0.39 10.23 6.71
C LYS A 43 0.95 9.50 7.94
N LEU A 44 2.13 8.90 7.79
CA LEU A 44 2.84 8.24 8.89
C LEU A 44 3.64 9.28 9.67
N THR A 45 3.63 9.17 11.00
CA THR A 45 4.35 10.08 11.91
C THR A 45 5.83 9.75 12.00
N ASN A 46 6.22 8.50 11.74
CA ASN A 46 7.62 8.04 11.72
C ASN A 46 7.91 7.32 10.39
N PRO A 47 8.46 8.03 9.38
CA PRO A 47 8.54 7.55 8.01
C PRO A 47 9.75 6.63 7.75
N ARG A 48 10.10 5.72 8.67
CA ARG A 48 11.21 4.76 8.44
C ARG A 48 11.02 3.85 7.22
N ILE A 49 9.78 3.61 6.82
CA ILE A 49 9.42 2.69 5.73
C ILE A 49 8.75 3.42 4.56
N GLY A 50 8.15 4.59 4.80
CA GLY A 50 7.40 5.37 3.82
C GLY A 50 6.54 6.44 4.48
N SER A 51 5.89 7.27 3.67
CA SER A 51 5.21 8.50 4.09
C SER A 51 3.71 8.31 4.29
N TYR A 52 3.08 7.42 3.52
CA TYR A 52 1.64 7.23 3.51
C TYR A 52 1.23 5.78 3.74
N ARG A 53 -0.01 5.62 4.20
CA ARG A 53 -0.59 4.30 4.43
C ARG A 53 -2.06 4.25 4.05
N TRP A 54 -2.41 3.29 3.19
CA TRP A 54 -3.78 2.82 2.99
C TRP A 54 -4.11 1.65 3.91
N ARG A 55 -5.40 1.54 4.27
CA ARG A 55 -5.93 0.40 5.02
C ARG A 55 -6.91 -0.37 4.14
N VAL A 56 -6.61 -1.63 3.84
CA VAL A 56 -7.50 -2.53 3.10
C VAL A 56 -7.87 -3.71 4.00
N GLY A 57 -9.03 -3.62 4.65
CA GLY A 57 -9.45 -4.58 5.67
C GLY A 57 -8.43 -4.67 6.81
N ASN A 58 -7.80 -5.84 6.95
CA ASN A 58 -6.75 -6.10 7.94
C ASN A 58 -5.34 -5.87 7.43
N TYR A 59 -5.14 -5.38 6.21
CA TYR A 59 -3.83 -5.10 5.65
C TYR A 59 -3.54 -3.60 5.59
N ARG A 60 -2.28 -3.26 5.77
CA ARG A 60 -1.71 -1.93 5.63
C ARG A 60 -0.80 -1.91 4.41
N ILE A 61 -1.04 -0.98 3.51
CA ILE A 61 -0.23 -0.76 2.32
C ILE A 61 0.53 0.53 2.58
N VAL A 62 1.85 0.42 2.76
CA VAL A 62 2.73 1.58 2.95
C VAL A 62 3.28 1.98 1.59
N PHE A 63 3.21 3.25 1.27
CA PHE A 63 3.60 3.78 -0.01
C PHE A 63 4.10 5.22 0.08
N ASP A 64 4.84 5.61 -0.95
CA ASP A 64 5.22 7.00 -1.22
C ASP A 64 4.58 7.48 -2.52
N ILE A 65 4.48 8.80 -2.66
CA ILE A 65 4.04 9.45 -3.89
C ILE A 65 5.24 10.23 -4.42
N ASP A 66 5.64 9.91 -5.64
CA ASP A 66 6.68 10.60 -6.40
C ASP A 66 6.06 11.13 -7.69
N ASP A 67 5.80 12.43 -7.73
CA ASP A 67 4.99 13.10 -8.75
C ASP A 67 3.66 12.38 -9.02
N ARG A 68 3.52 11.69 -10.15
CA ARG A 68 2.33 10.91 -10.52
C ARG A 68 2.48 9.41 -10.33
N THR A 69 3.46 8.99 -9.54
CA THR A 69 3.78 7.59 -9.29
C THR A 69 3.57 7.24 -7.84
N ILE A 70 2.75 6.23 -7.58
CA ILE A 70 2.56 5.62 -6.28
C ILE A 70 3.54 4.45 -6.17
N VAL A 71 4.51 4.59 -5.29
CA VAL A 71 5.53 3.56 -5.03
C VAL A 71 5.11 2.75 -3.81
N VAL A 72 4.63 1.53 -4.03
CA VAL A 72 4.23 0.62 -2.96
C VAL A 72 5.46 -0.05 -2.36
N LEU A 73 5.68 0.19 -1.08
CA LEU A 73 6.89 -0.19 -0.35
C LEU A 73 6.69 -1.49 0.41
N ARG A 74 5.56 -1.63 1.12
CA ARG A 74 5.22 -2.81 1.93
C ARG A 74 3.72 -3.08 1.98
N ILE A 75 3.35 -4.35 2.07
CA ILE A 75 1.96 -4.79 2.31
C ILE A 75 1.96 -5.76 3.47
N ARG A 76 1.47 -5.31 4.63
CA ARG A 76 1.59 -6.08 5.88
C ARG A 76 0.25 -6.23 6.57
N HIS A 77 0.05 -7.38 7.22
CA HIS A 77 -1.12 -7.57 8.06
C HIS A 77 -1.07 -6.63 9.27
N ARG A 78 -2.23 -6.21 9.78
CA ARG A 78 -2.35 -5.27 10.91
C ARG A 78 -1.62 -5.77 12.15
N LYS A 79 -1.61 -7.09 12.36
CA LYS A 79 -0.93 -7.76 13.47
C LYS A 79 0.60 -7.77 13.33
N GLU A 80 1.11 -7.66 12.10
CA GLU A 80 2.55 -7.69 11.83
C GLU A 80 3.20 -6.31 11.76
N SER A 81 2.43 -5.21 11.87
CA SER A 81 2.97 -3.85 11.68
C SER A 81 3.58 -3.23 12.93
N TYR A 82 3.83 -4.02 13.98
CA TYR A 82 4.46 -3.59 15.24
C TYR A 82 5.61 -4.52 15.68
N ARG A 83 6.22 -5.25 14.73
CA ARG A 83 7.53 -5.89 14.91
C ARG A 83 8.51 -5.31 13.92
#